data_AF-A0A6A2YU60-F1
#
_entry.id   AF-A0A6A2YU60-F1
#
_cell.length_a   1.000
_cell.length_b   1.000
_cell.length_c   1.000
_cell.angle_alpha   90.00
_cell.angle_beta   90.00
_cell.angle_gamma   90.00
#
_symmetry.space_group_name_H-M   'P 1'
#
loop_
_entity.id
_entity.type
_entity.pdbx_description
1 polymer ?
#
loop_
_entity_poly.entity_id
_entity_poly.type
_entity_poly.pdbx_seq_one_letter_code
_entity_poly.pdbx_strand_id
1 'polypeptide(L)'
;MEEITQGVNNINLTADSHKKNRIQVSNTKKPLFFYVNLAKRYMQQHNEVELSALGMAIATVVTIAEILKNNGLAVEKKITTSTVDMKEDMRGRPVQKAKIEILLGKTENFDELMAASAEERDIVDGEVQG
;
A
#
# COMPACT_ATOMS: atom_id res chain seq x y z
N MET A 1 -1.12 -24.43 -19.17
CA MET A 1 -1.64 -23.99 -17.86
C MET A 1 -1.44 -22.50 -17.78
N GLU A 2 -2.33 -21.75 -18.40
CA GLU A 2 -2.14 -20.33 -18.67
C GLU A 2 -3.52 -19.66 -18.68
N GLU A 3 -4.25 -19.73 -17.56
CA GLU A 3 -5.62 -19.20 -17.50
C GLU A 3 -6.11 -18.89 -16.07
N ILE A 4 -5.23 -18.38 -15.20
CA ILE A 4 -5.62 -17.96 -13.83
C ILE A 4 -5.08 -16.57 -13.49
N THR A 5 -5.48 -15.52 -14.22
CA THR A 5 -5.20 -14.14 -13.77
C THR A 5 -6.28 -13.10 -14.05
N GLN A 6 -7.40 -13.44 -14.70
CA GLN A 6 -8.38 -12.43 -15.13
C GLN A 6 -9.39 -11.96 -14.06
N GLY A 7 -9.45 -12.59 -12.89
CA GLY A 7 -10.48 -12.30 -11.86
C GLY A 7 -10.30 -11.01 -11.04
N VAL A 8 -9.45 -10.05 -11.43
CA VAL A 8 -9.25 -8.81 -10.66
C VAL A 8 -9.90 -7.56 -11.27
N ASN A 9 -10.54 -7.65 -12.44
CA ASN A 9 -10.86 -6.45 -13.23
C ASN A 9 -12.29 -5.90 -13.11
N ASN A 10 -13.24 -6.58 -12.45
CA ASN A 10 -14.64 -6.12 -12.45
C ASN A 10 -15.28 -6.10 -11.06
N ILE A 11 -14.70 -5.32 -10.15
CA ILE A 11 -15.39 -4.88 -8.94
C ILE A 11 -15.91 -3.46 -9.21
N ASN A 12 -17.23 -3.26 -9.10
CA ASN A 12 -17.87 -1.95 -9.05
C ASN A 12 -17.35 -1.17 -7.81
N LEU A 13 -16.19 -0.53 -7.99
CA LEU A 13 -15.56 0.42 -7.08
C LEU A 13 -16.11 1.84 -7.28
N THR A 14 -17.28 2.02 -7.92
CA THR A 14 -17.70 3.31 -8.50
C THR A 14 -17.84 4.47 -7.52
N ALA A 15 -18.02 4.23 -6.22
CA ALA A 15 -18.00 5.30 -5.20
C ALA A 15 -16.59 5.58 -4.63
N ASP A 16 -15.71 4.57 -4.62
CA ASP A 16 -14.39 4.64 -3.99
C ASP A 16 -13.25 4.80 -5.00
N SER A 17 -13.45 4.60 -6.30
CA SER A 17 -12.43 4.44 -7.35
C SER A 17 -11.49 5.64 -7.56
N HIS A 18 -11.80 6.83 -7.02
CA HIS A 18 -11.19 8.08 -7.50
C HIS A 18 -10.27 8.81 -6.52
N LYS A 19 -9.89 8.20 -5.39
CA LYS A 19 -8.80 8.77 -4.58
C LYS A 19 -7.45 8.48 -5.25
N LYS A 20 -6.82 9.54 -5.78
CA LYS A 20 -5.50 9.48 -6.44
C LYS A 20 -4.38 8.96 -5.52
N ASN A 21 -4.62 8.96 -4.21
CA ASN A 21 -3.67 8.55 -3.18
C ASN A 21 -4.01 7.22 -2.49
N ARG A 22 -4.77 6.32 -3.14
CA ARG A 22 -5.03 4.97 -2.60
C ARG A 22 -4.14 3.90 -3.23
N ILE A 23 -3.61 3.03 -2.38
CA ILE A 23 -2.87 1.83 -2.75
C ILE A 23 -3.65 0.59 -2.32
N GLN A 24 -3.94 -0.28 -3.28
CA GLN A 24 -4.48 -1.62 -3.03
C GLN A 24 -3.32 -2.62 -3.02
N VAL A 25 -3.10 -3.26 -1.87
CA VAL A 25 -2.02 -4.21 -1.65
C VAL A 25 -2.53 -5.63 -1.91
N SER A 26 -1.76 -6.39 -2.68
CA SER A 26 -2.03 -7.78 -3.01
C SER A 26 -0.80 -8.63 -2.68
N ASN A 27 -1.03 -9.86 -2.22
CA ASN A 27 0.02 -10.69 -1.62
C ASN A 27 1.03 -11.32 -2.62
N THR A 28 0.72 -11.37 -3.93
CA THR A 28 1.45 -12.29 -4.84
C THR A 28 2.14 -11.64 -6.04
N LYS A 29 2.09 -10.32 -6.20
CA LYS A 29 2.55 -9.69 -7.46
C LYS A 29 3.71 -8.71 -7.31
N LYS A 30 3.95 -8.14 -6.12
CA LYS A 30 4.96 -7.10 -5.92
C LYS A 30 5.72 -7.32 -4.61
N PRO A 31 7.04 -7.07 -4.57
CA PRO A 31 7.81 -7.10 -3.33
C PRO A 31 7.28 -6.09 -2.29
N LEU A 32 7.51 -6.33 -1.00
CA LEU A 32 7.08 -5.45 0.10
C LEU A 32 7.48 -3.99 -0.12
N PHE A 33 8.77 -3.75 -0.43
CA PHE A 33 9.32 -2.40 -0.61
C PHE A 33 8.77 -1.66 -1.83
N PHE A 34 8.16 -2.35 -2.80
CA PHE A 34 7.44 -1.67 -3.87
C PHE A 34 6.32 -0.81 -3.30
N TYR A 35 5.52 -1.36 -2.39
CA TYR A 35 4.40 -0.65 -1.77
C TYR A 35 4.88 0.42 -0.77
N VAL A 36 5.95 0.16 -0.03
CA VAL A 36 6.58 1.17 0.84
C VAL A 36 7.01 2.40 0.02
N ASN A 37 7.73 2.18 -1.08
CA ASN A 37 8.20 3.28 -1.93
C ASN A 37 7.04 3.99 -2.65
N LEU A 38 6.02 3.26 -3.08
CA LEU A 38 4.82 3.86 -3.67
C LEU A 38 4.08 4.74 -2.65
N ALA A 39 3.97 4.29 -1.40
CA ALA A 39 3.35 5.05 -0.32
C ALA A 39 4.13 6.34 -0.01
N LYS A 40 5.47 6.28 0.03
CA LYS A 40 6.32 7.48 0.14
C LYS A 40 6.03 8.47 -0.99
N ARG A 41 5.99 8.01 -2.24
CA ARG A 41 5.70 8.86 -3.41
C ARG A 41 4.30 9.48 -3.34
N TYR A 42 3.29 8.73 -2.92
CA TYR A 42 1.92 9.25 -2.79
C TYR A 42 1.82 10.29 -1.68
N MET A 43 2.47 10.06 -0.54
CA MET A 43 2.54 11.07 0.52
C MET A 43 3.29 12.32 0.04
N GLN A 44 4.40 12.21 -0.71
CA GLN A 44 5.06 13.37 -1.33
C GLN A 44 4.10 14.21 -2.18
N GLN A 45 3.22 13.56 -2.96
CA GLN A 45 2.32 14.24 -3.89
C GLN A 45 1.00 14.73 -3.27
N HIS A 46 0.54 14.07 -2.21
CA HIS A 46 -0.82 14.23 -1.69
C HIS A 46 -0.90 14.44 -0.18
N ASN A 47 0.24 14.52 0.52
CA ASN A 47 0.40 14.59 1.99
C ASN A 47 -0.12 13.38 2.78
N GLU A 48 -0.94 12.54 2.17
CA GLU A 48 -1.55 11.37 2.77
C GLU A 48 -1.61 10.22 1.77
N VAL A 49 -1.67 9.00 2.29
CA VAL A 49 -1.88 7.78 1.51
C VAL A 49 -2.86 6.85 2.22
N GLU A 50 -3.76 6.25 1.44
CA GLU A 50 -4.70 5.23 1.92
C GLU A 50 -4.20 3.84 1.49
N LEU A 51 -3.85 2.99 2.44
CA LEU A 51 -3.44 1.60 2.21
C LEU A 51 -4.64 0.68 2.44
N SER A 52 -4.94 -0.20 1.50
CA SER A 52 -6.06 -1.15 1.63
C SER A 52 -5.67 -2.56 1.20
N ALA A 53 -6.23 -3.56 1.89
CA ALA A 53 -6.02 -4.97 1.56
C ALA A 53 -7.19 -5.86 2.00
N LEU A 54 -7.23 -7.05 1.41
CA LEU A 54 -8.21 -8.10 1.69
C LEU A 54 -7.53 -9.40 2.15
N GLY A 55 -8.11 -10.05 3.15
CA GLY A 55 -7.67 -11.38 3.61
C GLY A 55 -6.18 -11.45 3.94
N MET A 56 -5.45 -12.38 3.32
CA MET A 56 -4.02 -12.61 3.61
C MET A 56 -3.12 -11.39 3.36
N ALA A 57 -3.51 -10.46 2.48
CA ALA A 57 -2.72 -9.26 2.20
C ALA A 57 -2.80 -8.20 3.32
N ILE A 58 -3.68 -8.38 4.32
CA ILE A 58 -3.80 -7.49 5.47
C ILE A 58 -2.47 -7.40 6.23
N ALA A 59 -1.78 -8.52 6.42
CA ALA A 59 -0.47 -8.55 7.09
C ALA A 59 0.54 -7.64 6.39
N THR A 60 0.58 -7.66 5.05
CA THR A 60 1.46 -6.82 4.26
C THR A 60 1.15 -5.33 4.46
N VAL A 61 -0.12 -4.93 4.50
CA VAL A 61 -0.51 -3.53 4.77
C VAL A 61 -0.08 -3.08 6.15
N VAL A 62 -0.24 -3.94 7.17
CA VAL A 62 0.21 -3.65 8.54
C VAL A 62 1.72 -3.44 8.54
N THR A 63 2.48 -4.33 7.95
CA THR A 63 3.96 -4.21 7.86
C THR A 63 4.39 -2.95 7.11
N ILE A 64 3.73 -2.57 6.01
CA ILE A 64 4.04 -1.32 5.30
C ILE A 64 3.81 -0.11 6.20
N ALA A 65 2.67 -0.07 6.90
CA ALA A 65 2.37 1.02 7.82
C ALA A 65 3.40 1.09 8.96
N GLU A 66 3.74 -0.05 9.57
CA GLU A 66 4.76 -0.14 10.61
C GLU A 66 6.13 0.36 10.14
N ILE A 67 6.60 -0.05 8.95
CA ILE A 67 7.86 0.45 8.39
C ILE A 67 7.84 1.97 8.25
N LEU A 68 6.76 2.55 7.71
CA LEU A 68 6.66 3.99 7.50
C LEU A 68 6.63 4.76 8.83
N LYS A 69 5.92 4.25 9.84
CA LYS A 69 5.83 4.90 11.16
C LYS A 69 7.14 4.77 11.95
N ASN A 70 7.74 3.58 11.98
CA ASN A 70 8.99 3.35 12.71
C ASN A 70 10.16 4.14 12.12
N ASN A 71 10.16 4.38 10.81
CA ASN A 71 11.15 5.24 10.16
C ASN A 71 10.83 6.75 10.31
N GLY A 72 9.82 7.12 11.10
CA GLY A 72 9.45 8.52 11.34
C GLY A 72 8.88 9.25 10.12
N LEU A 73 8.42 8.52 9.09
CA LEU A 73 7.90 9.10 7.85
C LEU A 73 6.38 9.36 7.90
N ALA A 74 5.64 8.57 8.67
CA ALA A 74 4.19 8.65 8.69
C ALA A 74 3.60 8.62 10.11
N VAL A 75 2.43 9.22 10.25
CA VAL A 75 1.51 9.03 11.38
C VAL A 75 0.23 8.38 10.89
N GLU A 76 -0.36 7.47 11.67
CA GLU A 76 -1.70 6.99 11.37
C GLU A 76 -2.74 8.07 11.65
N LYS A 77 -3.65 8.28 10.69
CA LYS A 77 -4.81 9.17 10.83
C LYS A 77 -6.08 8.38 11.08
N LYS A 78 -6.21 7.21 10.46
CA LYS A 78 -7.37 6.34 10.60
C LYS A 78 -7.00 4.89 10.31
N ILE A 79 -7.52 3.96 11.10
CA ILE A 79 -7.46 2.52 10.85
C ILE A 79 -8.89 1.99 10.88
N THR A 80 -9.31 1.33 9.82
CA THR A 80 -10.66 0.74 9.71
C THR A 80 -10.54 -0.70 9.25
N THR A 81 -11.25 -1.59 9.93
CA THR A 81 -11.43 -2.97 9.50
C THR A 81 -12.90 -3.24 9.26
N SER A 82 -13.21 -3.94 8.19
CA SER A 82 -14.58 -4.32 7.84
C SER A 82 -14.60 -5.70 7.20
N THR A 83 -15.80 -6.21 6.92
CA THR A 83 -15.99 -7.42 6.13
C THR A 83 -16.71 -7.03 4.86
N VAL A 84 -16.26 -7.53 3.71
CA VAL A 84 -16.87 -7.27 2.40
C VAL A 84 -17.25 -8.58 1.72
N ASP A 85 -18.41 -8.57 1.06
CA ASP A 85 -18.86 -9.70 0.25
C ASP A 85 -18.12 -9.70 -1.08
N MET A 86 -17.41 -10.80 -1.38
CA MET A 86 -16.76 -11.02 -2.67
C MET A 86 -17.50 -12.11 -3.45
N LYS A 87 -17.81 -11.84 -4.71
CA LYS A 87 -18.27 -12.90 -5.63
C LYS A 87 -17.07 -13.76 -6.00
N GLU A 88 -17.16 -15.06 -5.72
CA GLU A 88 -16.21 -16.06 -6.18
C GLU A 88 -16.88 -16.87 -7.29
N ASP A 89 -16.41 -16.68 -8.54
CA ASP A 89 -17.06 -17.22 -9.75
C ASP A 89 -17.14 -18.76 -9.77
N MET A 90 -16.31 -19.44 -8.97
CA MET A 90 -16.24 -20.91 -8.95
C MET A 90 -17.29 -21.59 -8.06
N ARG A 91 -17.86 -20.90 -7.07
CA ARG A 91 -18.71 -21.53 -6.04
C ARG A 91 -20.13 -20.99 -5.96
N GLY A 92 -20.46 -19.96 -6.74
CA GLY A 92 -21.80 -19.35 -6.82
C GLY A 92 -22.31 -18.69 -5.54
N ARG A 93 -21.60 -18.82 -4.41
CA ARG A 93 -21.91 -18.20 -3.12
C ARG A 93 -20.93 -17.05 -2.85
N PRO A 94 -21.41 -15.86 -2.43
CA PRO A 94 -20.55 -14.79 -1.94
C PRO A 94 -19.70 -15.28 -0.77
N VAL A 95 -18.40 -14.95 -0.79
CA VAL A 95 -17.48 -15.22 0.32
C VAL A 95 -17.17 -13.89 1.00
N GLN A 96 -17.36 -13.87 2.32
CA GLN A 96 -16.97 -12.73 3.14
C GLN A 96 -15.46 -12.70 3.33
N LYS A 97 -14.82 -11.56 3.00
CA LYS A 97 -13.41 -11.33 3.28
C LYS A 97 -13.23 -10.14 4.20
N ALA A 98 -12.33 -10.28 5.16
CA ALA A 98 -11.85 -9.16 5.95
C ALA A 98 -11.17 -8.14 5.03
N LYS A 99 -11.44 -6.85 5.26
CA LYS A 99 -10.84 -5.70 4.61
C LYS A 99 -10.20 -4.81 5.67
N ILE A 100 -9.01 -4.30 5.38
CA ILE A 100 -8.37 -3.24 6.17
C ILE A 100 -8.16 -2.00 5.30
N GLU A 101 -8.31 -0.84 5.92
CA GLU A 101 -8.03 0.48 5.34
C GLU A 101 -7.27 1.33 6.37
N ILE A 102 -6.07 1.76 6.01
CA ILE A 102 -5.21 2.60 6.86
C ILE A 102 -4.93 3.91 6.12
N LEU A 103 -5.36 5.03 6.70
CA LEU A 103 -4.97 6.36 6.25
C LEU A 103 -3.72 6.80 7.01
N LEU A 104 -2.65 7.07 6.29
CA LEU A 104 -1.41 7.61 6.81
C LEU A 104 -1.22 9.05 6.32
N GLY A 105 -0.71 9.92 7.18
CA GLY A 105 -0.26 11.26 6.81
C GLY A 105 1.25 11.42 7.02
N LYS A 106 1.86 12.34 6.27
CA LYS A 106 3.25 12.77 6.52
C LYS A 106 3.44 13.19 7.98
N THR A 107 4.61 12.87 8.53
CA THR A 107 5.17 13.54 9.71
C THR A 107 5.76 14.89 9.31
N GLU A 108 6.11 15.71 10.30
CA GLU A 108 6.84 16.97 10.09
C GLU A 108 8.25 16.72 9.51
N ASN A 109 8.89 15.60 9.88
CA ASN A 109 10.24 15.23 9.45
C ASN A 109 10.27 14.53 8.08
N PHE A 110 9.11 14.34 7.43
CA PHE A 110 9.00 13.49 6.25
C PHE A 110 9.89 13.96 5.09
N ASP A 111 9.85 15.25 4.76
CA ASP A 111 10.56 15.78 3.60
C ASP A 111 12.09 15.77 3.83
N GLU A 112 12.54 16.04 5.06
CA GLU A 112 13.95 15.93 5.46
C GLU A 112 14.46 14.49 5.35
N LEU A 113 13.75 13.52 5.93
CA LEU A 113 14.12 12.11 5.89
C LEU A 113 14.10 11.54 4.46
N MET A 114 13.21 12.05 3.60
CA MET A 114 13.19 11.68 2.18
C MET A 114 14.38 12.24 1.40
N ALA A 115 14.85 13.45 1.72
CA ALA A 115 16.03 14.04 1.11
C ALA A 115 17.31 13.33 1.57
N ALA A 116 17.48 13.11 2.88
CA ALA A 116 18.62 12.39 3.44
C ALA A 116 18.77 10.97 2.84
N SER A 117 17.65 10.24 2.70
CA SER A 117 17.66 8.91 2.09
C SER A 117 17.98 8.91 0.60
N ALA A 118 17.84 10.04 -0.11
CA ALA A 118 18.26 10.17 -1.50
C ALA A 118 19.78 10.40 -1.58
N GLU A 119 20.31 11.28 -0.75
CA GLU A 119 21.75 11.56 -0.65
C GLU A 119 22.55 10.31 -0.25
N GLU A 120 22.07 9.53 0.73
CA GLU A 120 22.71 8.26 1.12
C GLU A 120 22.79 7.25 -0.03
N ARG A 121 21.79 7.21 -0.93
CA ARG A 121 21.81 6.30 -2.08
C ARG A 121 22.84 6.74 -3.12
N ASP A 122 22.93 8.05 -3.37
CA ASP A 122 23.89 8.61 -4.31
C ASP A 122 25.34 8.41 -3.85
N ILE A 123 25.58 8.45 -2.53
CA ILE A 123 26.90 8.14 -1.94
C ILE A 123 27.25 6.66 -2.11
N VAL A 124 26.34 5.74 -1.80
CA VAL A 124 26.57 4.30 -1.92
C VAL A 124 26.81 3.89 -3.38
N ASP A 125 26.05 4.46 -4.34
CA ASP A 125 26.25 4.18 -5.77
C ASP A 125 27.57 4.79 -6.30
N GLY A 126 28.04 5.90 -5.71
CA GLY A 126 29.32 6.53 -6.03
C GLY A 126 30.55 5.78 -5.50
N GLU A 127 30.46 5.17 -4.31
CA GLU A 127 31.57 4.42 -3.71
C GLU A 127 31.78 3.02 -4.35
N VAL A 128 30.73 2.42 -4.92
CA VAL A 128 30.81 1.10 -5.58
C VAL A 128 31.40 1.19 -7.00
N GLN A 129 31.52 2.40 -7.56
CA GLN A 129 32.13 2.65 -8.87
C GLN A 129 33.57 3.20 -8.79
N GLY A 130 34.14 3.32 -7.59
CA GLY A 130 35.50 3.83 -7.33
C GLY A 130 36.58 2.76 -7.20
#